data_AF-A0A7X8BZI1-F1
#
_entry.id   AF-A0A7X8BZI1-F1
#
_cell.length_a   1.000
_cell.length_b   1.000
_cell.length_c   1.000
_cell.angle_alpha   90.00
_cell.angle_beta   90.00
_cell.angle_gamma   90.00
#
_symmetry.space_group_name_H-M   'P 1'
#
loop_
_entity.id
_entity.type
_entity.pdbx_description
1 polymer ?
#
loop_
_entity_poly.entity_id
_entity_poly.type
_entity_poly.pdbx_seq_one_letter_code
_entity_poly.pdbx_strand_id
1 'polypeptide(L)'
;MALEELTKFQDEFQSYDTDTTINEIRDAIVGNYLGYDLLNINKHGFDCKNSKTGKFLEVKQCSIFSKRLGGTWNDTNEEKAMAFSDKRLFTAVGIWKGAADLQFIVYGQHKKLGQYLLKRVKAVANTSTRSTQSVGIEKMIQEYNFKVIVPPDKKKDFVYKLLVNYKRNIPTYLTIDDLLTINDV
;
A
#
# COMPACT_ATOMS: atom_id res chain seq x y z
N MET A 1 28.29 0.39 -10.84
CA MET A 1 27.36 1.31 -11.55
C MET A 1 25.98 1.42 -10.90
N ALA A 2 25.06 0.44 -10.94
CA ALA A 2 23.71 0.66 -10.35
C ALA A 2 23.70 0.80 -8.81
N LEU A 3 24.49 -0.01 -8.10
CA LEU A 3 24.64 0.12 -6.65
C LEU A 3 25.42 1.38 -6.25
N GLU A 4 26.33 1.88 -7.09
CA GLU A 4 27.05 3.14 -6.82
C GLU A 4 26.12 4.35 -6.86
N GLU A 5 25.17 4.39 -7.81
CA GLU A 5 24.16 5.45 -7.86
C GLU A 5 23.24 5.39 -6.63
N LEU A 6 22.87 4.19 -6.18
CA LEU A 6 22.15 4.03 -4.93
C LEU A 6 22.99 4.52 -3.74
N THR A 7 24.27 4.16 -3.65
CA THR A 7 25.16 4.63 -2.58
C THR A 7 25.28 6.15 -2.57
N LYS A 8 25.44 6.81 -3.73
CA LYS A 8 25.45 8.28 -3.82
C LYS A 8 24.18 8.89 -3.24
N PHE A 9 23.01 8.33 -3.58
CA PHE A 9 21.74 8.76 -3.01
C PHE A 9 21.70 8.54 -1.49
N GLN A 10 22.08 7.35 -1.02
CA GLN A 10 22.11 7.03 0.41
C GLN A 10 23.05 7.97 1.20
N ASP A 11 24.20 8.33 0.62
CA ASP A 11 25.14 9.30 1.19
C ASP A 11 24.55 10.72 1.24
N GLU A 12 23.91 11.17 0.15
CA GLU A 12 23.29 12.49 0.04
C GLU A 12 22.16 12.67 1.06
N PHE A 13 21.33 11.64 1.25
CA PHE A 13 20.15 11.67 2.12
C PHE A 13 20.39 11.02 3.49
N GLN A 14 21.63 10.61 3.79
CA GLN A 14 22.00 9.92 5.03
C GLN A 14 21.12 8.70 5.37
N SER A 15 20.67 7.98 4.35
CA SER A 15 19.76 6.83 4.44
C SER A 15 20.49 5.54 4.05
N TYR A 16 21.21 4.95 5.00
CA TYR A 16 22.15 3.85 4.70
C TYR A 16 21.51 2.45 4.66
N ASP A 17 20.28 2.29 5.13
CA ASP A 17 19.55 1.03 5.05
C ASP A 17 18.82 0.91 3.71
N THR A 18 19.34 0.10 2.79
CA THR A 18 18.83 0.00 1.41
C THR A 18 17.34 -0.35 1.34
N ASP A 19 16.87 -1.29 2.17
CA ASP A 19 15.46 -1.70 2.17
C ASP A 19 14.56 -0.53 2.60
N THR A 20 14.95 0.21 3.65
CA THR A 20 14.31 1.45 4.05
C THR A 20 14.29 2.45 2.92
N THR A 21 15.44 2.76 2.32
CA THR A 21 15.57 3.78 1.28
C THR A 21 14.63 3.49 0.12
N ILE A 22 14.60 2.24 -0.36
CA ILE A 22 13.73 1.83 -1.46
C ILE A 22 12.25 1.90 -1.07
N ASN A 23 11.89 1.52 0.16
CA ASN A 23 10.51 1.62 0.62
C ASN A 23 10.06 3.08 0.72
N GLU A 24 10.87 3.96 1.31
CA GLU A 24 10.56 5.40 1.42
C GLU A 24 10.36 6.06 0.05
N ILE A 25 11.22 5.72 -0.93
CA ILE A 25 11.05 6.18 -2.31
C ILE A 25 9.72 5.69 -2.90
N ARG A 26 9.34 4.44 -2.67
CA ARG A 26 8.08 3.88 -3.18
C ARG A 26 6.86 4.47 -2.49
N ASP A 27 6.94 4.69 -1.19
CA ASP A 27 5.90 5.35 -0.40
C ASP A 27 5.71 6.78 -0.91
N ALA A 28 6.79 7.49 -1.21
CA ALA A 28 6.76 8.80 -1.83
C ALA A 28 6.10 8.79 -3.23
N ILE A 29 6.43 7.82 -4.09
CA ILE A 29 5.81 7.70 -5.42
C ILE A 29 4.31 7.49 -5.29
N VAL A 30 3.89 6.53 -4.46
CA VAL A 30 2.46 6.21 -4.25
C VAL A 30 1.73 7.38 -3.60
N GLY A 31 2.33 7.99 -2.57
CA GLY A 31 1.78 9.16 -1.88
C GLY A 31 1.54 10.32 -2.85
N ASN A 32 2.55 10.67 -3.64
CA ASN A 32 2.44 11.74 -4.64
C ASN A 32 1.36 11.47 -5.69
N TYR A 33 1.28 10.24 -6.21
CA TYR A 33 0.22 9.84 -7.15
C TYR A 33 -1.18 9.90 -6.54
N LEU A 34 -1.32 9.78 -5.23
CA LEU A 34 -2.61 9.87 -4.53
C LEU A 34 -2.86 11.27 -3.93
N GLY A 35 -2.01 12.25 -4.23
CA GLY A 35 -2.15 13.62 -3.75
C GLY A 35 -1.78 13.84 -2.28
N TYR A 36 -0.92 13.00 -1.70
CA TYR A 36 -0.35 13.19 -0.35
C TYR A 36 1.03 13.83 -0.46
N ASP A 37 1.12 15.11 -0.10
CA ASP A 37 2.28 15.98 -0.34
C ASP A 37 3.27 16.06 0.84
N LEU A 38 2.86 15.62 2.03
CA LEU A 38 3.74 15.59 3.20
C LEU A 38 4.20 14.15 3.45
N LEU A 39 5.49 13.88 3.25
CA LEU A 39 6.11 12.57 3.43
C LEU A 39 6.72 12.45 4.83
N ASN A 40 6.54 11.29 5.47
CA ASN A 40 7.10 11.03 6.79
C ASN A 40 8.42 10.26 6.71
N ILE A 41 9.52 11.01 6.66
CA ILE A 41 10.88 10.44 6.58
C ILE A 41 11.38 10.03 7.98
N ASN A 42 10.76 10.52 9.05
CA ASN A 42 11.19 10.28 10.44
C ASN A 42 10.61 8.98 11.05
N LYS A 43 9.88 8.16 10.27
CA LYS A 43 9.31 6.84 10.63
C LYS A 43 8.38 6.77 11.85
N HIS A 44 8.11 7.88 12.53
CA HIS A 44 7.13 7.97 13.60
C HIS A 44 5.77 8.38 13.03
N GLY A 45 4.86 7.41 12.86
CA GLY A 45 3.50 7.66 12.36
C GLY A 45 3.23 6.95 11.03
N PHE A 46 2.34 7.56 10.22
CA PHE A 46 1.97 7.06 8.89
C PHE A 46 2.86 7.63 7.80
N ASP A 47 2.95 6.95 6.66
CA ASP A 47 3.92 7.24 5.60
C ASP A 47 3.70 8.59 4.92
N CYS A 48 2.45 9.01 4.71
CA CYS A 48 2.14 10.30 4.11
C CYS A 48 0.96 11.02 4.77
N LYS A 49 0.86 12.33 4.52
CA LYS A 49 -0.27 13.18 4.90
C LYS A 49 -0.59 14.16 3.78
N ASN A 50 -1.88 14.32 3.49
CA ASN A 50 -2.36 15.38 2.61
C ASN A 50 -2.48 16.68 3.42
N SER A 51 -1.73 17.73 3.03
CA SER A 51 -1.68 19.01 3.75
C SER A 51 -3.01 19.76 3.74
N LYS A 52 -3.80 19.60 2.67
CA LYS A 52 -5.08 20.30 2.48
C LYS A 52 -6.22 19.66 3.29
N THR A 53 -6.30 18.33 3.29
CA THR A 53 -7.41 17.61 3.95
C THR A 53 -7.04 17.08 5.33
N GLY A 54 -5.76 17.08 5.69
CA GLY A 54 -5.25 16.50 6.94
C GLY A 54 -5.43 14.98 7.05
N LYS A 55 -5.66 14.29 5.92
CA LYS A 55 -5.80 12.82 5.88
C LYS A 55 -4.41 12.19 5.83
N PHE A 56 -4.29 11.01 6.45
CA PHE A 56 -3.08 10.22 6.49
C PHE A 56 -3.16 9.06 5.51
N LEU A 57 -2.01 8.58 5.06
CA LEU A 57 -1.86 7.42 4.19
C LEU A 57 -0.82 6.48 4.78
N GLU A 58 -1.20 5.22 4.94
CA GLU A 58 -0.27 4.11 5.09
C GLU A 58 -0.11 3.40 3.74
N VAL A 59 1.11 3.26 3.28
CA VAL A 59 1.46 2.55 2.07
C VAL A 59 2.02 1.16 2.43
N LYS A 60 1.62 0.17 1.65
CA LYS A 60 2.17 -1.19 1.69
C LYS A 60 2.68 -1.56 0.32
N GLN A 61 3.81 -2.25 0.30
CA GLN A 61 4.47 -2.64 -0.95
C GLN A 61 4.36 -4.14 -1.16
N CYS A 62 4.05 -4.55 -2.39
CA CYS A 62 3.96 -5.95 -2.77
C CYS A 62 4.59 -6.17 -4.14
N SER A 63 5.40 -7.24 -4.27
CA SER A 63 5.88 -7.68 -5.58
C SER A 63 4.75 -8.33 -6.37
N ILE A 64 4.64 -8.01 -7.66
CA ILE A 64 3.72 -8.68 -8.61
C ILE A 64 4.00 -10.19 -8.72
N PHE A 65 5.20 -10.63 -8.37
CA PHE A 65 5.60 -12.04 -8.37
C PHE A 65 5.24 -12.77 -7.07
N SER A 66 4.64 -12.08 -6.10
CA SER A 66 4.17 -12.70 -4.86
C SER A 66 3.04 -13.68 -5.15
N LYS A 67 3.03 -14.83 -4.47
CA LYS A 67 1.92 -15.81 -4.57
C LYS A 67 0.57 -15.21 -4.17
N ARG A 68 0.58 -14.20 -3.31
CA ARG A 68 -0.58 -13.45 -2.86
C ARG A 68 -0.26 -11.96 -2.94
N LEU A 69 -1.05 -11.23 -3.70
CA LEU A 69 -0.94 -9.78 -3.79
C LEU A 69 -1.72 -9.16 -2.64
N GLY A 70 -1.10 -8.25 -1.89
CA GLY A 70 -1.72 -7.66 -0.72
C GLY A 70 -0.76 -6.85 0.15
N GLY A 71 -1.30 -6.22 1.18
CA GLY A 71 -0.52 -5.53 2.20
C GLY A 71 -0.21 -6.44 3.38
N THR A 72 0.94 -6.24 4.00
CA THR A 72 1.31 -6.93 5.25
C THR A 72 1.51 -5.90 6.36
N TRP A 73 0.78 -6.08 7.46
CA TRP A 73 0.90 -5.30 8.67
C TRP A 73 1.71 -6.10 9.70
N ASN A 74 2.93 -5.65 9.94
CA ASN A 74 3.84 -6.24 10.94
C ASN A 74 3.73 -5.47 12.25
N ASP A 75 3.93 -6.19 13.36
CA ASP A 75 4.04 -5.61 14.71
C ASP A 75 2.89 -4.63 15.04
N THR A 76 1.68 -5.00 14.61
CA THR A 76 0.48 -4.19 14.85
C THR A 76 0.10 -4.30 16.33
N ASN A 77 -0.02 -3.16 17.01
CA ASN A 77 -0.58 -3.06 18.36
C ASN A 77 -2.06 -2.63 18.29
N GLU A 78 -2.75 -2.60 19.42
CA GLU A 78 -4.18 -2.23 19.45
C GLU A 78 -4.42 -0.79 18.95
N GLU A 79 -3.53 0.15 19.29
CA GLU A 79 -3.62 1.54 18.86
C GLU A 79 -3.54 1.69 17.33
N LYS A 80 -2.52 1.09 16.69
CA LYS A 80 -2.38 1.07 15.24
C LYS A 80 -3.57 0.40 14.57
N ALA A 81 -4.02 -0.76 15.09
CA ALA A 81 -5.20 -1.42 14.56
C ALA A 81 -6.46 -0.55 14.62
N MET A 82 -6.66 0.18 15.73
CA MET A 82 -7.76 1.12 15.88
C MET A 82 -7.62 2.32 14.94
N ALA A 83 -6.40 2.78 14.65
CA ALA A 83 -6.19 3.86 13.70
C ALA A 83 -6.66 3.51 12.27
N PHE A 84 -6.53 2.24 11.84
CA PHE A 84 -7.11 1.74 10.57
C PHE A 84 -8.65 1.67 10.56
N SER A 85 -9.30 2.00 11.68
CA SER A 85 -10.75 2.22 11.74
C SER A 85 -11.13 3.70 11.63
N ASP A 86 -10.17 4.63 11.70
CA ASP A 86 -10.39 6.07 11.62
C ASP A 86 -10.62 6.50 10.16
N LYS A 87 -11.61 7.37 9.95
CA LYS A 87 -11.98 7.93 8.63
C LYS A 87 -10.91 8.84 8.02
N ARG A 88 -9.87 9.18 8.78
CA ARG A 88 -8.74 10.02 8.36
C ARG A 88 -7.58 9.21 7.83
N LEU A 89 -7.52 7.90 8.09
CA LEU A 89 -6.42 7.04 7.66
C LEU A 89 -6.83 6.20 6.45
N PHE A 90 -6.12 6.43 5.35
CA PHE A 90 -6.23 5.65 4.14
C PHE A 90 -5.09 4.63 4.05
N THR A 91 -5.34 3.59 3.27
CA THR A 91 -4.38 2.54 2.97
C THR A 91 -4.19 2.48 1.46
N ALA A 92 -2.93 2.39 1.03
CA ALA A 92 -2.56 2.04 -0.34
C ALA A 92 -1.72 0.76 -0.35
N VAL A 93 -1.94 -0.10 -1.34
CA VAL A 93 -1.05 -1.21 -1.65
C VAL A 93 -0.46 -0.99 -3.05
N GLY A 94 0.82 -0.62 -3.13
CA GLY A 94 1.55 -0.52 -4.38
C GLY A 94 2.01 -1.90 -4.84
N ILE A 95 1.64 -2.28 -6.06
CA ILE A 95 2.06 -3.54 -6.69
C ILE A 95 3.17 -3.27 -7.69
N TRP A 96 4.35 -3.82 -7.46
CA TRP A 96 5.58 -3.48 -8.20
C TRP A 96 6.16 -4.67 -8.95
N LYS A 97 6.76 -4.38 -10.11
CA LYS A 97 7.67 -5.28 -10.82
C LYS A 97 9.10 -4.78 -10.61
N GLY A 98 9.95 -5.60 -10.01
CA GLY A 98 11.32 -5.17 -9.68
C GLY A 98 11.33 -3.97 -8.73
N ALA A 99 12.36 -3.12 -8.81
CA ALA A 99 12.56 -2.00 -7.88
C ALA A 99 11.64 -0.78 -8.15
N ALA A 100 11.39 -0.44 -9.41
CA ALA A 100 10.84 0.86 -9.79
C ALA A 100 9.56 0.83 -10.65
N ASP A 101 9.17 -0.33 -11.20
CA ASP A 101 8.04 -0.40 -12.15
C ASP A 101 6.72 -0.66 -11.42
N LEU A 102 6.02 0.42 -11.03
CA LEU A 102 4.69 0.36 -10.42
C LEU A 102 3.66 -0.15 -11.43
N GLN A 103 3.01 -1.27 -11.12
CA GLN A 103 2.00 -1.86 -11.99
C GLN A 103 0.62 -1.24 -11.73
N PHE A 104 0.21 -1.16 -10.47
CA PHE A 104 -1.05 -0.54 -10.02
C PHE A 104 -1.07 -0.33 -8.51
N ILE A 105 -2.05 0.44 -8.03
CA ILE A 105 -2.27 0.70 -6.61
C ILE A 105 -3.68 0.22 -6.23
N VAL A 106 -3.82 -0.45 -5.09
CA VAL A 106 -5.13 -0.68 -4.46
C VAL A 106 -5.29 0.28 -3.30
N TYR A 107 -6.24 1.21 -3.41
CA TYR A 107 -6.36 2.39 -2.57
C TYR A 107 -7.74 2.52 -1.94
N GLY A 108 -7.82 2.81 -0.65
CA GLY A 108 -9.08 3.10 0.01
C GLY A 108 -8.96 3.14 1.52
N GLN A 109 -10.12 3.17 2.17
CA GLN A 109 -10.22 3.03 3.61
C GLN A 109 -11.49 2.29 3.98
N HIS A 110 -11.45 1.50 5.05
CA HIS A 110 -12.64 0.82 5.54
C HIS A 110 -12.49 0.39 6.99
N LYS A 111 -13.47 0.71 7.85
CA LYS A 111 -13.43 0.39 9.29
C LYS A 111 -13.19 -1.08 9.62
N LYS A 112 -13.67 -1.99 8.77
CA LYS A 112 -13.48 -3.44 8.95
C LYS A 112 -12.00 -3.86 8.83
N LEU A 113 -11.14 -3.07 8.18
CA LEU A 113 -9.70 -3.34 8.15
C LEU A 113 -9.12 -3.24 9.56
N GLY A 114 -9.33 -2.11 10.23
CA GLY A 114 -8.87 -1.94 11.62
C GLY A 114 -9.49 -2.94 12.59
N GLN A 115 -10.79 -3.24 12.46
CA GLN A 115 -11.44 -4.29 13.26
C GLN A 115 -10.83 -5.68 13.01
N TYR A 116 -10.50 -6.01 11.76
CA TYR A 116 -9.83 -7.26 11.41
C TYR A 116 -8.44 -7.32 12.04
N LEU A 117 -7.65 -6.25 11.92
CA LEU A 117 -6.32 -6.16 12.53
C LEU A 117 -6.41 -6.32 14.05
N LEU A 118 -7.32 -5.60 14.72
CA LEU A 118 -7.50 -5.68 16.17
C LEU A 118 -7.85 -7.09 16.63
N LYS A 119 -8.76 -7.76 15.92
CA LYS A 119 -9.11 -9.17 16.21
C LYS A 119 -7.89 -10.07 16.15
N ARG A 120 -6.98 -9.84 15.20
CA ARG A 120 -5.74 -10.62 15.05
C ARG A 120 -4.72 -10.31 16.13
N VAL A 121 -4.56 -9.03 16.51
CA VAL A 121 -3.72 -8.61 17.64
C VAL A 121 -4.17 -9.30 18.93
N LYS A 122 -5.46 -9.23 19.25
CA LYS A 122 -6.04 -9.86 20.45
C LYS A 122 -5.89 -11.38 20.47
N ALA A 123 -5.95 -12.02 19.30
CA ALA A 123 -5.79 -13.47 19.19
C ALA A 123 -4.37 -13.96 19.54
N VAL A 124 -3.36 -13.10 19.44
CA VAL A 124 -1.94 -13.45 19.73
C VAL A 124 -1.39 -12.77 20.98
N ALA A 125 -2.18 -11.93 21.66
CA ALA A 125 -1.75 -11.06 22.77
C ALA A 125 -1.09 -11.81 23.95
N ASN A 126 -1.48 -13.07 24.19
CA ASN A 126 -0.94 -13.91 25.26
C ASN A 126 0.05 -14.96 24.74
N THR A 127 0.65 -14.72 23.57
CA THR A 127 1.62 -15.62 22.95
C THR A 127 2.92 -14.88 22.66
N SER A 128 4.02 -15.60 22.47
CA SER A 128 5.27 -15.03 21.95
C SER A 128 5.22 -14.70 20.45
N THR A 129 4.06 -14.87 19.80
CA THR A 129 3.90 -14.70 18.35
C THR A 129 3.69 -13.24 18.01
N ARG A 130 4.52 -12.71 17.10
CA ARG A 130 4.32 -11.36 16.55
C ARG A 130 3.01 -11.27 15.76
N SER A 131 2.34 -10.13 15.89
CA SER A 131 1.12 -9.84 15.16
C SER A 131 1.45 -9.42 13.72
N THR A 132 1.68 -10.41 12.84
CA THR A 132 1.78 -10.21 11.38
C THR A 132 0.48 -10.62 10.69
N GLN A 133 -0.09 -9.70 9.90
CA GLN A 133 -1.31 -9.95 9.13
C GLN A 133 -1.11 -9.55 7.67
N SER A 134 -1.35 -10.48 6.77
CA SER A 134 -1.47 -10.18 5.34
C SER A 134 -2.93 -10.12 4.93
N VAL A 135 -3.31 -9.03 4.27
CA VAL A 135 -4.65 -8.86 3.69
C VAL A 135 -4.49 -8.81 2.17
N GLY A 136 -5.16 -9.72 1.48
CA GLY A 136 -5.11 -9.81 0.02
C GLY A 136 -5.90 -8.70 -0.67
N ILE A 137 -5.47 -8.32 -1.88
CA ILE A 137 -6.16 -7.27 -2.67
C ILE A 137 -7.60 -7.66 -3.02
N GLU A 138 -7.89 -8.95 -3.18
CA GLU A 138 -9.25 -9.44 -3.46
C GLU A 138 -10.22 -9.05 -2.33
N LYS A 139 -9.76 -9.18 -1.08
CA LYS A 139 -10.54 -8.81 0.09
C LYS A 139 -10.72 -7.30 0.19
N MET A 140 -9.66 -6.55 -0.11
CA MET A 140 -9.71 -5.07 -0.09
C MET A 140 -10.70 -4.53 -1.12
N ILE A 141 -10.67 -5.07 -2.34
CA ILE A 141 -11.56 -4.64 -3.42
C ILE A 141 -13.00 -5.09 -3.12
N GLN A 142 -13.21 -6.38 -2.84
CA GLN A 142 -14.55 -6.95 -2.74
C GLN A 142 -15.27 -6.62 -1.43
N GLU A 143 -14.59 -6.74 -0.28
CA GLU A 143 -15.25 -6.56 1.02
C GLU A 143 -15.12 -5.13 1.56
N TYR A 144 -14.03 -4.43 1.20
CA TYR A 144 -13.71 -3.10 1.71
C TYR A 144 -13.93 -2.00 0.67
N ASN A 145 -14.31 -2.34 -0.56
CA ASN A 145 -14.57 -1.40 -1.66
C ASN A 145 -13.38 -0.47 -1.97
N PHE A 146 -12.15 -0.99 -1.82
CA PHE A 146 -10.95 -0.27 -2.25
C PHE A 146 -10.95 -0.18 -3.77
N LYS A 147 -10.45 0.94 -4.28
CA LYS A 147 -10.34 1.23 -5.70
C LYS A 147 -9.00 0.77 -6.25
N VAL A 148 -8.99 0.41 -7.52
CA VAL A 148 -7.76 0.12 -8.25
C VAL A 148 -7.38 1.36 -9.04
N ILE A 149 -6.18 1.89 -8.79
CA ILE A 149 -5.64 3.06 -9.46
C ILE A 149 -4.56 2.63 -10.45
N VAL A 150 -4.69 3.14 -11.67
CA VAL A 150 -3.79 2.91 -12.79
C VAL A 150 -2.74 4.01 -12.83
N PRO A 151 -1.44 3.68 -12.78
CA PRO A 151 -0.34 4.64 -12.89
C PRO A 151 -0.32 5.35 -14.25
N PRO A 152 0.31 6.53 -14.38
CA PRO A 152 0.22 7.36 -15.58
C PRO A 152 0.81 6.71 -16.83
N ASP A 153 1.80 5.83 -16.64
CA ASP A 153 2.51 5.11 -17.69
C ASP A 153 1.84 3.79 -18.09
N LYS A 154 0.70 3.43 -17.48
CA LYS A 154 -0.04 2.19 -17.75
C LYS A 154 -1.43 2.46 -18.32
N LYS A 155 -1.97 1.49 -19.04
CA LYS A 155 -3.34 1.50 -19.55
C LYS A 155 -4.26 0.67 -18.67
N LYS A 156 -5.55 1.05 -18.54
CA LYS A 156 -6.56 0.27 -17.81
C LYS A 156 -6.62 -1.18 -18.29
N ASP A 157 -6.58 -1.42 -19.61
CA ASP A 157 -6.57 -2.78 -20.20
C ASP A 157 -5.43 -3.65 -19.67
N PHE A 158 -4.24 -3.08 -19.53
CA PHE A 158 -3.06 -3.80 -19.06
C PHE A 158 -3.25 -4.20 -17.59
N VAL A 159 -3.64 -3.25 -16.74
CA VAL A 159 -3.88 -3.50 -15.30
C VAL A 159 -5.01 -4.49 -15.10
N TYR A 160 -6.11 -4.34 -15.85
CA TYR A 160 -7.25 -5.25 -15.76
C TYR A 160 -6.84 -6.70 -16.12
N LYS A 161 -6.07 -6.89 -17.21
CA LYS A 161 -5.53 -8.21 -17.58
C LYS A 161 -4.64 -8.79 -16.48
N LEU A 162 -3.80 -7.98 -15.82
CA LEU A 162 -2.97 -8.44 -14.70
C LEU A 162 -3.85 -8.96 -13.54
N LEU A 163 -4.90 -8.23 -13.18
CA LEU A 163 -5.81 -8.63 -12.11
C LEU A 163 -6.53 -9.93 -12.44
N VAL A 164 -7.09 -10.06 -13.64
CA VAL A 164 -7.78 -11.29 -14.08
C VAL A 164 -6.83 -12.49 -14.12
N ASN A 165 -5.58 -12.29 -14.55
CA ASN A 165 -4.56 -13.34 -14.55
C ASN A 165 -4.15 -13.75 -13.13
N TYR A 166 -4.10 -12.80 -12.19
CA TYR A 166 -3.85 -13.10 -10.78
C TYR A 166 -5.00 -13.91 -10.16
N LYS A 167 -6.25 -13.48 -10.39
CA LYS A 167 -7.45 -14.15 -9.87
C LYS A 167 -8.59 -14.12 -10.89
N ARG A 168 -8.95 -15.30 -11.37
CA ARG A 168 -10.01 -15.50 -12.38
C ARG A 168 -11.40 -14.99 -11.99
N ASN A 169 -11.67 -14.81 -10.69
CA ASN A 169 -12.96 -14.32 -10.20
C ASN A 169 -13.04 -12.79 -10.08
N ILE A 170 -11.96 -12.05 -10.36
CA ILE A 170 -11.98 -10.57 -10.40
C ILE A 170 -13.16 -10.01 -11.23
N PRO A 171 -13.49 -10.55 -12.42
CA PRO A 171 -14.61 -10.04 -13.22
C PRO A 171 -15.98 -10.12 -12.55
N THR A 172 -16.16 -10.89 -11.48
CA THR A 172 -17.47 -10.98 -10.80
C THR A 172 -17.75 -9.77 -9.90
N TYR A 173 -16.75 -8.94 -9.60
CA TYR A 173 -16.89 -7.78 -8.71
C TYR A 173 -16.09 -6.54 -9.14
N LEU A 174 -15.36 -6.62 -10.25
CA LEU A 174 -14.59 -5.51 -10.81
C LEU A 174 -14.57 -5.60 -12.34
N THR A 175 -14.95 -4.51 -12.99
CA THR A 175 -14.86 -4.31 -14.45
C THR A 175 -13.72 -3.37 -14.79
N ILE A 176 -13.39 -3.26 -16.08
CA ILE A 176 -12.35 -2.33 -16.53
C ILE A 176 -12.73 -0.86 -16.26
N ASP A 177 -14.02 -0.53 -16.32
CA ASP A 177 -14.51 0.84 -16.13
C ASP A 177 -14.42 1.28 -14.66
N ASP A 178 -14.41 0.33 -13.73
CA ASP A 178 -14.23 0.58 -12.29
C ASP A 178 -12.78 0.98 -11.93
N LEU A 179 -11.80 0.74 -12.81
CA LEU A 179 -10.43 1.18 -12.61
C LEU A 179 -10.36 2.69 -12.74
N LEU A 180 -9.66 3.34 -11.81
CA LEU A 180 -9.45 4.77 -11.80
C LEU A 180 -8.04 5.09 -12.32
N THR A 181 -7.86 6.26 -12.89
CA THR A 181 -6.55 6.86 -13.16
C THR A 181 -6.19 7.80 -12.01
N ILE A 182 -4.94 8.26 -11.97
CA ILE A 182 -4.49 9.23 -10.95
C ILE A 182 -5.28 10.53 -10.98
N ASN A 183 -5.83 10.93 -12.14
CA ASN A 183 -6.64 12.14 -12.25
C ASN A 183 -8.05 11.99 -11.65
N ASP A 184 -8.47 10.76 -11.34
CA ASP A 184 -9.79 10.46 -10.78
C ASP A 184 -9.78 10.39 -9.24
N VAL A 185 -8.62 10.58 -8.59
CA VAL A 185 -8.39 10.39 -7.14
C VAL A 185 -8.26 11.73 -6.40
#